data_AF-A0A7S1EHG9-F1
#
_entry.id   AF-A0A7S1EHG9-F1
#
_cell.length_a   1.000
_cell.length_b   1.000
_cell.length_c   1.000
_cell.angle_alpha   90.00
_cell.angle_beta   90.00
_cell.angle_gamma   90.00
#
_symmetry.space_group_name_H-M   'P 1'
#
loop_
_entity.id
_entity.type
_entity.pdbx_description
1 polymer ?
#
loop_
_entity_poly.entity_id
_entity_poly.type
_entity_poly.pdbx_seq_one_letter_code
_entity_poly.pdbx_strand_id
1 'polypeptide(L)'
;TDSHFDWMVANGYATVDHRNDFGGLDNTIWRKLLTAPDTLRQRVVLALTEIFVISTNGLPIAWRGFAVAAYLDMLERRAFGTYRDLLEAVSLSNGMGAYLNMRGNLKEDPKTGRVPDENYAREVMQLLSIGLYQLNADGSVKLDAGGKPLETYTQTNITDLARVLTGWDADSASAT
;
A
#
# COMPACT_ATOMS: atom_id res chain seq x y z
N THR A 1 5.01 -15.27 17.45
CA THR A 1 4.67 -16.05 16.24
C THR A 1 5.55 -15.53 15.13
N ASP A 2 6.21 -16.39 14.37
CA ASP A 2 7.11 -15.95 13.29
C ASP A 2 6.38 -15.08 12.28
N SER A 3 7.07 -14.07 11.73
CA SER A 3 6.55 -13.21 10.67
C SER A 3 6.18 -14.03 9.42
N HIS A 4 5.43 -13.44 8.49
CA HIS A 4 5.14 -14.06 7.21
C HIS A 4 6.43 -14.28 6.41
N PHE A 5 7.28 -13.26 6.36
CA PHE A 5 8.56 -13.27 5.65
C PHE A 5 9.51 -14.32 6.24
N ASP A 6 9.78 -14.28 7.54
CA ASP A 6 10.75 -15.19 8.18
C ASP A 6 10.31 -16.65 8.08
N TRP A 7 9.00 -16.90 8.18
CA TRP A 7 8.47 -18.24 7.98
C TRP A 7 8.66 -18.73 6.54
N MET A 8 8.46 -17.86 5.54
CA MET A 8 8.71 -18.23 4.15
C MET A 8 10.19 -18.57 3.91
N VAL A 9 11.11 -17.81 4.52
CA VAL A 9 12.55 -18.13 4.49
C VAL A 9 12.80 -19.49 5.14
N ALA A 10 12.29 -19.71 6.36
CA ALA A 10 12.52 -20.94 7.13
C ALA A 10 11.93 -22.20 6.45
N ASN A 11 10.93 -22.04 5.58
CA ASN A 11 10.28 -23.14 4.86
C ASN A 11 10.75 -23.27 3.41
N GLY A 12 11.87 -22.64 3.05
CA GLY A 12 12.55 -22.88 1.78
C GLY A 12 11.94 -22.17 0.57
N TYR A 13 11.13 -21.12 0.78
CA TYR A 13 10.57 -20.34 -0.34
C TYR A 13 11.53 -19.27 -0.87
N ALA A 14 12.63 -18.97 -0.17
CA ALA A 14 13.63 -17.99 -0.56
C ALA A 14 14.58 -18.52 -1.66
N THR A 15 14.02 -19.01 -2.77
CA THR A 15 14.73 -19.57 -3.92
C THR A 15 14.43 -18.79 -5.18
N VAL A 16 15.33 -18.85 -6.17
CA VAL A 16 15.16 -18.13 -7.45
C VAL A 16 13.92 -18.57 -8.21
N ASP A 17 13.48 -19.81 -8.00
CA ASP A 17 12.25 -20.36 -8.59
C ASP A 17 11.03 -19.51 -8.21
N HIS A 18 11.00 -18.98 -6.99
CA HIS A 18 9.92 -18.13 -6.48
C HIS A 18 10.16 -16.62 -6.66
N ARG A 19 11.15 -16.23 -7.47
CA ARG A 19 11.45 -14.81 -7.72
C ARG A 19 10.29 -14.08 -8.39
N ASN A 20 9.54 -14.73 -9.27
CA ASN A 20 8.50 -14.07 -10.08
C ASN A 20 7.09 -14.67 -9.86
N ASP A 21 6.91 -15.46 -8.82
CA ASP A 21 5.63 -16.02 -8.41
C ASP A 21 5.29 -15.64 -6.95
N PHE A 22 4.23 -16.24 -6.42
CA PHE A 22 3.76 -16.05 -5.05
C PHE A 22 3.90 -17.33 -4.21
N GLY A 23 4.87 -18.19 -4.54
CA GLY A 23 5.12 -19.45 -3.84
C GLY A 23 5.27 -19.24 -2.33
N GLY A 24 4.50 -20.01 -1.55
CA GLY A 24 4.51 -19.95 -0.09
C GLY A 24 3.68 -18.82 0.54
N LEU A 25 3.22 -17.83 -0.24
CA LEU A 25 2.43 -16.71 0.28
C LEU A 25 1.11 -17.19 0.88
N ASP A 26 0.34 -17.99 0.14
CA ASP A 26 -0.94 -18.53 0.63
C ASP A 26 -0.75 -19.37 1.90
N ASN A 27 0.31 -20.19 1.94
CA ASN A 27 0.63 -21.03 3.09
C ASN A 27 0.90 -20.19 4.35
N THR A 28 1.68 -19.11 4.22
CA THR A 28 2.00 -18.25 5.38
C THR A 28 0.80 -17.44 5.86
N ILE A 29 -0.08 -17.01 4.95
CA ILE A 29 -1.33 -16.32 5.26
C ILE A 29 -2.25 -17.24 6.05
N TRP A 30 -2.59 -18.42 5.51
CA TRP A 30 -3.47 -19.37 6.18
C TRP A 30 -2.91 -19.84 7.51
N ARG A 31 -1.59 -20.08 7.61
CA ARG A 31 -0.93 -20.41 8.87
C ARG A 31 -1.25 -19.37 9.95
N LYS A 32 -1.06 -18.06 9.69
CA LYS A 32 -1.31 -17.03 10.70
C LYS A 32 -2.79 -16.86 10.99
N LEU A 33 -3.66 -16.85 9.98
CA LEU A 33 -5.11 -16.72 10.18
C LEU A 33 -5.69 -17.85 11.02
N LEU A 34 -5.15 -19.07 10.90
CA LEU A 34 -5.66 -20.25 11.60
C LEU A 34 -5.02 -20.51 12.96
N THR A 35 -3.73 -20.18 13.14
CA THR A 35 -2.96 -20.67 14.29
C THR A 35 -2.35 -19.58 15.16
N ALA A 36 -2.36 -18.31 14.74
CA ALA A 36 -1.76 -17.26 15.53
C ALA A 36 -2.56 -17.02 16.84
N PRO A 37 -1.90 -16.90 18.00
CA PRO A 37 -2.57 -16.71 19.28
C PRO A 37 -3.22 -15.32 19.40
N ASP A 38 -2.81 -14.34 18.61
CA ASP A 38 -3.28 -12.96 18.63
C ASP A 38 -4.40 -12.70 17.60
N THR A 39 -5.48 -13.49 17.71
CA THR A 39 -6.59 -13.50 16.75
C THR A 39 -7.20 -12.12 16.44
N LEU A 40 -7.29 -11.21 17.42
CA LEU A 40 -7.75 -9.84 17.18
C LEU A 40 -6.83 -9.11 16.20
N ARG A 41 -5.50 -9.22 16.38
CA ARG A 41 -4.52 -8.59 15.49
C ARG A 41 -4.68 -9.13 14.08
N GLN A 42 -4.81 -10.44 13.91
CA GLN A 42 -4.96 -11.05 12.59
C GLN A 42 -6.26 -10.61 11.88
N ARG A 43 -7.37 -10.46 12.61
CA ARG A 43 -8.61 -9.91 12.07
C ARG A 43 -8.47 -8.45 11.64
N VAL A 44 -7.74 -7.65 12.42
CA VAL A 44 -7.46 -6.26 12.05
C VAL A 44 -6.55 -6.20 10.82
N VAL A 45 -5.51 -7.02 10.75
CA VAL A 45 -4.65 -7.11 9.54
C VAL A 45 -5.47 -7.46 8.32
N LEU A 46 -6.38 -8.44 8.42
CA LEU A 46 -7.28 -8.79 7.33
C LEU A 46 -8.20 -7.62 6.93
N ALA A 47 -8.72 -6.85 7.89
CA ALA A 47 -9.49 -5.65 7.55
C ALA A 47 -8.61 -4.56 6.89
N LEU A 48 -7.36 -4.41 7.35
CA LEU A 48 -6.41 -3.46 6.79
C LEU A 48 -5.98 -3.84 5.36
N THR A 49 -5.95 -5.12 5.00
CA THR A 49 -5.66 -5.53 3.60
C THR A 49 -6.77 -5.14 2.63
N GLU A 50 -8.01 -5.00 3.11
CA GLU A 50 -9.14 -4.53 2.31
C GLU A 50 -9.18 -3.00 2.18
N ILE A 51 -8.50 -2.26 3.08
CA ILE A 51 -8.40 -0.80 3.03
C ILE A 51 -7.15 -0.38 2.24
N PHE A 52 -6.00 -0.94 2.61
CA PHE A 52 -4.70 -0.66 1.98
C PHE A 52 -4.35 -1.78 0.99
N VAL A 53 -5.13 -1.84 -0.08
CA VAL A 53 -5.09 -2.95 -1.05
C VAL A 53 -3.79 -2.94 -1.85
N ILE A 54 -3.16 -4.11 -1.94
CA ILE A 54 -2.21 -4.46 -3.01
C ILE A 54 -2.67 -5.76 -3.67
N SER A 55 -2.39 -5.94 -4.96
CA SER A 55 -2.83 -7.14 -5.67
C SER A 55 -1.73 -8.18 -5.83
N THR A 56 -2.08 -9.45 -5.62
CA THR A 56 -1.27 -10.59 -6.07
C THR A 56 -1.48 -10.89 -7.55
N ASN A 57 -2.41 -10.21 -8.24
CA ASN A 57 -2.55 -10.33 -9.68
C ASN A 57 -1.66 -9.29 -10.39
N GLY A 58 -0.54 -9.75 -10.93
CA GLY A 58 0.29 -8.92 -11.81
C GLY A 58 1.20 -7.90 -11.12
N LEU A 59 1.53 -8.06 -9.84
CA LEU A 59 2.48 -7.18 -9.14
C LEU A 59 3.85 -7.16 -9.88
N PRO A 60 4.26 -6.03 -10.49
CA PRO A 60 5.34 -6.01 -11.48
C PRO A 60 6.72 -5.88 -10.83
N ILE A 61 7.03 -6.74 -9.85
CA ILE A 61 8.29 -6.75 -9.12
C ILE A 61 8.87 -8.16 -8.97
N ALA A 62 10.19 -8.24 -8.84
CA ALA A 62 10.85 -9.44 -8.36
C ALA A 62 10.57 -9.65 -6.87
N TRP A 63 10.65 -10.90 -6.43
CA TRP A 63 10.34 -11.36 -5.08
C TRP A 63 8.93 -10.95 -4.62
N ARG A 64 7.96 -10.97 -5.54
CA ARG A 64 6.59 -10.48 -5.30
C ARG A 64 5.88 -11.19 -4.14
N GLY A 65 6.04 -12.50 -3.98
CA GLY A 65 5.53 -13.24 -2.82
C GLY A 65 6.08 -12.68 -1.49
N PHE A 66 7.39 -12.47 -1.42
CA PHE A 66 8.03 -11.89 -0.24
C PHE A 66 7.69 -10.41 -0.03
N ALA A 67 7.46 -9.65 -1.09
CA ALA A 67 7.01 -8.26 -0.97
C ALA A 67 5.62 -8.18 -0.34
N VAL A 68 4.71 -9.09 -0.70
CA VAL A 68 3.38 -9.17 -0.05
C VAL A 68 3.51 -9.70 1.39
N ALA A 69 4.35 -10.70 1.64
CA ALA A 69 4.60 -11.19 3.00
C ALA A 69 5.12 -10.07 3.93
N ALA A 70 6.12 -9.30 3.46
CA ALA A 70 6.65 -8.15 4.18
C ALA A 70 5.60 -7.05 4.38
N TYR A 71 4.70 -6.85 3.40
CA TYR A 71 3.58 -5.92 3.50
C TYR A 71 2.60 -6.33 4.61
N LEU A 72 2.23 -7.61 4.68
CA LEU A 72 1.38 -8.14 5.75
C LEU A 72 2.04 -7.99 7.12
N ASP A 73 3.33 -8.31 7.23
CA ASP A 73 4.08 -8.13 8.47
C ASP A 73 4.16 -6.65 8.89
N MET A 74 4.20 -5.73 7.93
CA MET A 74 4.19 -4.29 8.15
C MET A 74 2.84 -3.83 8.72
N LEU A 75 1.72 -4.31 8.14
CA LEU A 75 0.37 -4.05 8.64
C LEU A 75 0.18 -4.61 10.05
N GLU A 76 0.66 -5.84 10.31
CA GLU A 76 0.54 -6.51 11.60
C GLU A 76 1.24 -5.76 12.74
N ARG A 77 2.44 -5.24 12.47
CA ARG A 77 3.19 -4.39 13.40
C ARG A 77 2.43 -3.10 13.76
N ARG A 78 1.59 -2.61 12.84
CA ARG A 78 0.86 -1.33 12.97
C ARG A 78 -0.64 -1.49 13.20
N ALA A 79 -1.13 -2.71 13.41
CA ALA A 79 -2.56 -3.01 13.55
C ALA A 79 -3.29 -2.19 14.62
N PHE A 80 -2.58 -1.76 15.67
CA PHE A 80 -3.12 -0.92 16.76
C PHE A 80 -2.38 0.41 16.89
N GLY A 81 -1.67 0.84 15.84
CA GLY A 81 -0.90 2.08 15.79
C GLY A 81 -1.76 3.28 15.40
N THR A 82 -1.09 4.37 15.03
CA THR A 82 -1.77 5.56 14.50
C THR A 82 -1.96 5.45 12.99
N TYR A 83 -3.02 6.09 12.48
CA TYR A 83 -3.27 6.12 11.04
C TYR A 83 -2.11 6.77 10.26
N ARG A 84 -1.47 7.79 10.83
CA ARG A 84 -0.34 8.47 10.18
C ARG A 84 0.86 7.54 9.99
N ASP A 85 1.26 6.80 11.03
CA ASP A 85 2.36 5.83 10.96
C ASP A 85 2.01 4.68 9.99
N LEU A 86 0.77 4.19 10.03
CA LEU A 86 0.30 3.16 9.10
C LEU A 86 0.36 3.63 7.64
N LEU A 87 -0.20 4.82 7.35
CA LEU A 87 -0.22 5.37 6.00
C LEU A 87 1.19 5.57 5.46
N GLU A 88 2.11 6.10 6.27
CA GLU A 88 3.51 6.27 5.90
C GLU A 88 4.18 4.95 5.56
N ALA A 89 4.00 3.93 6.39
CA ALA A 89 4.60 2.62 6.15
C ALA A 89 4.00 1.91 4.93
N VAL A 90 2.71 2.13 4.65
CA VAL A 90 2.08 1.71 3.40
C VAL A 90 2.73 2.41 2.21
N SER A 91 2.86 3.75 2.25
CA SER A 91 3.50 4.53 1.19
C SER A 91 4.90 4.03 0.86
N LEU A 92 5.69 3.75 1.90
CA LEU A 92 7.10 3.36 1.76
C LEU A 92 7.30 1.87 1.46
N SER A 93 6.23 1.09 1.34
CA SER A 93 6.35 -0.34 1.05
C SER A 93 6.60 -0.61 -0.43
N ASN A 94 7.47 -1.58 -0.73
CA ASN A 94 7.76 -2.01 -2.10
C ASN A 94 6.51 -2.49 -2.85
N GLY A 95 5.62 -3.20 -2.15
CA GLY A 95 4.36 -3.70 -2.72
C GLY A 95 3.46 -2.55 -3.17
N MET A 96 3.17 -1.59 -2.28
CA MET A 96 2.31 -0.46 -2.61
C MET A 96 2.93 0.46 -3.67
N GLY A 97 4.22 0.77 -3.53
CA GLY A 97 4.93 1.64 -4.46
C GLY A 97 4.89 1.10 -5.89
N ALA A 98 5.01 -0.22 -6.06
CA ALA A 98 4.87 -0.85 -7.37
C ALA A 98 3.41 -0.99 -7.83
N TYR A 99 2.49 -1.23 -6.91
CA TYR A 99 1.07 -1.44 -7.25
C TYR A 99 0.39 -0.17 -7.77
N LEU A 100 0.74 0.99 -7.21
CA LEU A 100 0.16 2.29 -7.56
C LEU A 100 1.12 3.21 -8.32
N ASN A 101 2.14 2.64 -8.98
CA ASN A 101 3.12 3.35 -9.81
C ASN A 101 3.83 4.53 -9.12
N MET A 102 3.94 4.51 -7.79
CA MET A 102 4.72 5.53 -7.05
C MET A 102 6.22 5.28 -7.21
N ARG A 103 6.63 4.01 -7.19
CA ARG A 103 8.03 3.61 -7.30
C ARG A 103 8.54 3.89 -8.71
N GLY A 104 9.61 4.67 -8.81
CA GLY A 104 10.19 5.10 -10.09
C GLY A 104 9.40 6.23 -10.76
N ASN A 105 8.42 6.85 -10.07
CA ASN A 105 7.69 7.98 -10.61
C ASN A 105 8.63 9.16 -10.86
N LEU A 106 8.60 9.71 -12.07
CA LEU A 106 9.53 10.74 -12.52
C LEU A 106 8.91 12.13 -12.48
N LYS A 107 9.74 13.12 -12.14
CA LYS A 107 9.37 14.53 -12.28
C LYS A 107 9.02 14.91 -13.71
N GLU A 108 8.24 15.98 -13.82
CA GLU A 108 7.88 16.59 -15.10
C GLU A 108 9.10 16.89 -15.97
N ASP A 109 8.95 16.69 -17.28
CA ASP A 109 9.95 17.04 -18.27
C ASP A 109 9.30 17.77 -19.45
N PRO A 110 9.43 19.11 -19.51
CA PRO A 110 8.83 19.92 -20.57
C PRO A 110 9.33 19.57 -21.98
N LYS A 111 10.52 18.94 -22.12
CA LYS A 111 11.06 18.58 -23.44
C LYS A 111 10.34 17.38 -24.04
N THR A 112 9.92 16.45 -23.20
CA THR A 112 9.22 15.22 -23.61
C THR A 112 7.71 15.30 -23.40
N GLY A 113 7.24 16.29 -22.65
CA GLY A 113 5.84 16.41 -22.24
C GLY A 113 5.45 15.47 -21.11
N ARG A 114 6.43 14.80 -20.46
CA ARG A 114 6.16 13.90 -19.33
C ARG A 114 5.63 14.69 -18.15
N VAL A 115 4.60 14.16 -17.51
CA VAL A 115 4.08 14.59 -16.22
C VAL A 115 4.25 13.47 -15.18
N PRO A 116 4.32 13.78 -13.87
CA PRO A 116 4.32 12.78 -12.82
C PRO A 116 3.09 11.86 -12.89
N ASP A 117 3.26 10.59 -12.54
CA ASP A 117 2.14 9.65 -12.36
C ASP A 117 1.30 10.09 -11.15
N GLU A 118 0.00 10.22 -11.37
CA GLU A 118 -0.96 10.73 -10.39
C GLU A 118 -1.66 9.61 -9.60
N ASN A 119 -1.45 8.34 -9.94
CA ASN A 119 -2.22 7.23 -9.40
C ASN A 119 -2.10 7.16 -7.88
N TYR A 120 -0.88 7.04 -7.33
CA TYR A 120 -0.70 7.03 -5.87
C TYR A 120 -1.19 8.33 -5.19
N ALA A 121 -0.97 9.49 -5.81
CA ALA A 121 -1.44 10.78 -5.28
C ALA A 121 -2.96 10.87 -5.20
N ARG A 122 -3.67 10.28 -6.16
CA ARG A 122 -5.13 10.18 -6.17
C ARG A 122 -5.59 9.20 -5.10
N GLU A 123 -5.05 7.98 -5.11
CA GLU A 123 -5.51 6.92 -4.22
C GLU A 123 -5.21 7.20 -2.75
N VAL A 124 -4.09 7.86 -2.44
CA VAL A 124 -3.77 8.24 -1.05
C VAL A 124 -4.82 9.18 -0.47
N MET A 125 -5.43 10.07 -1.28
CA MET A 125 -6.52 10.94 -0.86
C MET A 125 -7.88 10.25 -0.94
N GLN A 126 -8.15 9.57 -2.05
CA GLN A 126 -9.44 8.97 -2.40
C GLN A 126 -9.80 7.75 -1.56
N LEU A 127 -8.90 6.76 -1.49
CA LEU A 127 -9.18 5.45 -0.91
C LEU A 127 -8.49 5.27 0.44
N LEU A 128 -7.29 5.85 0.60
CA LEU A 128 -6.43 5.58 1.74
C LEU A 128 -6.39 6.72 2.77
N SER A 129 -7.26 7.74 2.67
CA SER A 129 -7.39 8.75 3.71
C SER A 129 -8.73 9.50 3.70
N ILE A 130 -8.80 10.68 3.07
CA ILE A 130 -9.84 11.68 3.29
C ILE A 130 -11.16 11.37 2.57
N GLY A 131 -11.14 10.51 1.55
CA GLY A 131 -12.32 10.15 0.77
C GLY A 131 -12.65 11.16 -0.32
N LEU A 132 -13.68 10.91 -1.12
CA LEU A 132 -14.09 11.77 -2.24
C LEU A 132 -14.80 13.05 -1.79
N TYR A 133 -15.64 12.95 -0.75
CA TYR A 133 -16.54 14.03 -0.35
C TYR A 133 -16.39 14.37 1.13
N GLN A 134 -16.56 15.65 1.44
CA GLN A 134 -16.56 16.13 2.81
C GLN A 134 -17.78 15.56 3.54
N LEU A 135 -17.58 15.16 4.79
CA LEU A 135 -18.62 14.62 5.65
C LEU A 135 -18.92 15.60 6.79
N ASN A 136 -20.18 15.61 7.23
CA ASN A 136 -20.58 16.20 8.49
C ASN A 136 -20.10 15.30 9.66
N ALA A 137 -20.18 15.81 10.89
CA ALA A 137 -19.74 15.05 12.07
C ALA A 137 -20.54 13.75 12.31
N ASP A 138 -21.75 13.65 11.75
CA ASP A 138 -22.59 12.46 11.79
C ASP A 138 -22.31 11.47 10.64
N GLY A 139 -21.34 11.76 9.78
CA GLY A 139 -20.96 10.94 8.62
C GLY A 139 -21.81 11.16 7.36
N SER A 140 -22.82 12.03 7.40
CA SER A 140 -23.58 12.39 6.19
C SER A 140 -22.74 13.25 5.24
N VAL A 141 -22.96 13.11 3.92
CA VAL A 141 -22.25 13.93 2.93
C VAL A 141 -22.64 15.40 3.06
N LYS A 142 -21.63 16.27 3.11
CA LYS A 142 -21.82 17.71 3.15
C LYS A 142 -22.17 18.23 1.76
N LEU A 143 -23.25 19.00 1.67
CA LEU A 143 -23.76 19.55 0.42
C LEU A 143 -23.54 21.07 0.34
N ASP A 144 -23.37 21.57 -0.88
CA ASP A 144 -23.39 23.00 -1.17
C ASP A 144 -24.83 23.57 -1.14
N ALA A 145 -24.98 24.88 -1.39
CA ALA A 145 -26.28 25.54 -1.41
C ALA A 145 -27.22 25.02 -2.53
N GLY A 146 -26.69 24.35 -3.55
CA GLY A 146 -27.42 23.71 -4.64
C GLY A 146 -27.71 22.23 -4.43
N GLY A 147 -27.35 21.67 -3.27
CA GLY A 147 -27.55 20.25 -2.95
C GLY A 147 -26.52 19.30 -3.55
N LYS A 148 -25.38 19.79 -4.05
CA LYS A 148 -24.30 18.94 -4.60
C LYS A 148 -23.27 18.58 -3.52
N PRO A 149 -22.73 17.35 -3.52
CA PRO A 149 -21.61 16.98 -2.64
C PRO A 149 -20.41 17.91 -2.80
N LEU A 150 -19.82 18.30 -1.66
CA LEU A 150 -18.56 19.03 -1.63
C LEU A 150 -17.39 18.04 -1.73
N GLU A 151 -16.56 18.16 -2.76
CA GLU A 151 -15.33 17.37 -2.90
C GLU A 151 -14.29 17.73 -1.82
N THR A 152 -13.48 16.77 -1.43
CA THR A 152 -12.39 16.94 -0.45
C THR A 152 -11.11 17.50 -1.07
N TYR A 153 -10.92 17.29 -2.36
CA TYR A 153 -9.76 17.72 -3.13
C TYR A 153 -10.17 18.05 -4.56
N THR A 154 -9.28 18.73 -5.28
CA THR A 154 -9.42 19.03 -6.70
C THR A 154 -8.40 18.25 -7.53
N GLN A 155 -8.57 18.22 -8.85
CA GLN A 155 -7.55 17.68 -9.76
C GLN A 155 -6.20 18.38 -9.58
N THR A 156 -6.20 19.70 -9.31
CA THR A 156 -4.96 20.44 -9.02
C THR A 156 -4.24 19.89 -7.79
N ASN A 157 -4.97 19.52 -6.72
CA ASN A 157 -4.36 18.91 -5.54
C ASN A 157 -3.72 17.56 -5.85
N ILE A 158 -4.35 16.74 -6.71
CA ILE A 158 -3.76 15.47 -7.19
C ILE A 158 -2.45 15.76 -7.92
N THR A 159 -2.47 16.66 -8.90
CA THR A 159 -1.29 17.01 -9.70
C THR A 159 -0.15 17.56 -8.84
N ASP A 160 -0.46 18.43 -7.88
CA ASP A 160 0.54 19.01 -6.98
C ASP A 160 1.15 17.95 -6.04
N LEU A 161 0.32 17.06 -5.49
CA LEU A 161 0.80 15.97 -4.65
C LEU A 161 1.63 14.96 -5.45
N ALA A 162 1.24 14.68 -6.70
CA ALA A 162 2.00 13.80 -7.60
C ALA A 162 3.43 14.32 -7.82
N ARG A 163 3.62 15.64 -7.94
CA ARG A 163 4.97 16.24 -8.04
C ARG A 163 5.82 15.96 -6.80
N VAL A 164 5.24 16.04 -5.61
CA VAL A 164 5.92 15.78 -4.33
C VAL A 164 6.33 14.31 -4.20
N LEU A 165 5.57 13.39 -4.80
CA LEU A 165 5.76 11.94 -4.71
C LEU A 165 6.68 11.38 -5.81
N THR A 166 7.40 12.22 -6.54
CA THR A 166 8.39 11.78 -7.52
C THR A 166 9.72 11.43 -6.87
N GLY A 167 10.51 10.57 -7.52
CA GLY A 167 11.88 10.23 -7.10
C GLY A 167 12.00 9.14 -6.03
N TRP A 168 10.88 8.57 -5.58
CA TRP A 168 10.90 7.40 -4.68
C TRP A 168 11.22 6.13 -5.45
N ASP A 169 12.20 5.36 -4.97
CA ASP A 169 12.53 4.04 -5.50
C ASP A 169 12.81 3.05 -4.36
N ALA A 170 12.89 1.76 -4.68
CA ALA A 170 13.38 0.76 -3.75
C ALA A 170 14.82 1.09 -3.36
N ASP A 171 15.12 0.95 -2.07
CA ASP A 171 16.50 0.99 -1.63
C ASP A 171 17.25 -0.22 -2.20
N SER A 172 18.11 0.05 -3.18
CA SER A 172 18.98 -0.92 -3.82
C SER A 172 20.39 -0.91 -3.24
N ALA A 173 20.66 -0.04 -2.25
CA ALA A 173 21.87 -0.14 -1.46
C ALA A 173 21.76 -1.40 -0.60
N SER A 174 22.39 -2.47 -1.07
CA SER A 174 22.77 -3.56 -0.20
C SER A 174 23.59 -2.95 0.93
N ALA A 175 23.03 -2.88 2.14
CA ALA A 175 23.88 -2.93 3.31
C ALA A 175 24.56 -4.30 3.23
N THR A 176 25.82 -4.25 2.81
CA THR A 176 26.79 -5.36 2.86
C THR A 176 26.73 -6.08 4.19
#